data_AF-A0A0A0BUF4-F1
#
_entry.id   AF-A0A0A0BUF4-F1
#
_cell.length_a   1.000
_cell.length_b   1.000
_cell.length_c   1.000
_cell.angle_alpha   90.00
_cell.angle_beta   90.00
_cell.angle_gamma   90.00
#
_symmetry.space_group_name_H-M   'P 1'
#
loop_
_entity.id
_entity.type
_entity.pdbx_description
1 polymer ?
#
loop_
_entity_poly.entity_id
_entity_poly.type
_entity_poly.pdbx_seq_one_letter_code
_entity_poly.pdbx_strand_id
1 'polypeptide(L)'
;MPNTEPGRAHDLDAGAPDAGTLPTADVADERDPADDVVLGASGAPTTRAERTVLADVVPPIALGPLDGRYRAAVAPLVDHLSEAALNRERVHVEVEWLIHLTSHHVVPGAPTLSSEEREYLRDVVRTFDAETVAELAETERVTVHDVKAVEYLLKSRLEAAPDLLGEDTVLPRVAELVHFACTSEDVNNLSYALMVQGAVRDVWLPAAWALVDELAAMAHEHADVPMLARTHGQPATPTTLGKELAVLAHRLRRQLRRIGSAEYLGKINGATGTYGAHLAAVPGADWVTVSRTFVEHLGLTWNPLTTQIESHDWQAELYADVARFNRVLHNLATDVWTYISLGYFAQVRGQGTVGSSTMPHKVNPIRFENAEANLEVSCALLDTLASTLVTSRLQRDLTDSTTQRNIGPAFGHSLLAIDNVRRGLAGLDADPAAMARDLDANWEVLGEAVQSAMRAAGIAGVAGMEQPYERLKELTRGRRITGEDLRTFVEGLGLPDDVAARLAAMTPATYTGAAADLVRRYLD
;
A
#
# COMPACT_ATOMS: atom_id res chain seq x y z
N MET A 1 -42.50 -3.04 -46.51
CA MET A 1 -42.92 -1.66 -46.79
C MET A 1 -41.81 -0.72 -46.31
N PRO A 2 -41.08 -0.09 -47.22
CA PRO A 2 -40.07 0.94 -46.94
C PRO A 2 -40.65 2.36 -47.13
N ASN A 3 -39.94 3.38 -46.63
CA ASN A 3 -40.00 4.85 -46.90
C ASN A 3 -39.92 5.63 -45.57
N THR A 4 -39.14 6.70 -45.41
CA THR A 4 -38.52 7.62 -46.38
C THR A 4 -37.43 8.44 -45.70
N GLU A 5 -36.42 8.78 -46.50
CA GLU A 5 -35.23 9.59 -46.24
C GLU A 5 -35.51 11.12 -46.44
N PRO A 6 -34.52 12.06 -46.49
CA PRO A 6 -34.54 13.32 -45.75
C PRO A 6 -34.58 14.58 -46.66
N GLY A 7 -34.57 15.78 -46.05
CA GLY A 7 -34.31 17.05 -46.75
C GLY A 7 -34.30 18.22 -45.78
N ARG A 8 -33.70 19.38 -46.06
CA ARG A 8 -32.78 19.83 -47.11
C ARG A 8 -32.25 21.21 -46.65
N ALA A 9 -31.09 21.59 -47.18
CA ALA A 9 -30.41 22.86 -46.99
C ALA A 9 -31.16 24.09 -47.52
N HIS A 10 -30.78 25.26 -47.00
CA HIS A 10 -30.89 26.55 -47.70
C HIS A 10 -29.62 27.37 -47.45
N ASP A 11 -28.86 27.55 -48.53
CA ASP A 11 -27.85 28.59 -48.75
C ASP A 11 -28.52 29.89 -49.26
N LEU A 12 -27.77 31.00 -49.11
CA LEU A 12 -27.62 32.20 -49.96
C LEU A 12 -27.44 33.44 -49.05
N ASP A 13 -26.58 34.44 -49.27
CA ASP A 13 -25.36 34.71 -50.06
C ASP A 13 -24.91 36.16 -49.67
N ALA A 14 -23.63 36.45 -49.89
CA ALA A 14 -23.01 37.75 -50.22
C ALA A 14 -22.77 38.85 -49.15
N GLY A 15 -21.48 39.24 -49.04
CA GLY A 15 -21.07 40.64 -48.83
C GLY A 15 -19.79 40.88 -48.03
N ALA A 16 -18.61 40.85 -48.66
CA ALA A 16 -17.42 41.56 -48.18
C ALA A 16 -17.49 43.06 -48.60
N PRO A 17 -16.80 44.01 -47.94
CA PRO A 17 -15.39 44.23 -48.28
C PRO A 17 -14.46 44.83 -47.21
N ASP A 18 -13.16 44.69 -47.52
CA ASP A 18 -12.01 45.60 -47.38
C ASP A 18 -11.26 45.92 -46.07
N ALA A 19 -9.95 46.04 -46.28
CA ALA A 19 -8.86 46.24 -45.35
C ALA A 19 -8.64 47.72 -44.98
N GLY A 20 -8.07 47.96 -43.80
CA GLY A 20 -7.63 49.28 -43.35
C GLY A 20 -6.68 49.21 -42.16
N THR A 21 -5.37 49.22 -42.46
CA THR A 21 -4.25 49.56 -41.56
C THR A 21 -4.38 50.96 -40.95
N LEU A 22 -3.77 51.17 -39.76
CA LEU A 22 -3.03 52.37 -39.23
C LEU A 22 -3.11 52.41 -37.67
N PRO A 23 -2.27 53.18 -36.93
CA PRO A 23 -0.81 53.11 -36.83
C PRO A 23 -0.30 53.17 -35.36
N THR A 24 1.01 53.03 -35.18
CA THR A 24 1.81 53.31 -33.98
C THR A 24 1.92 54.81 -33.68
N ALA A 25 1.93 55.21 -32.39
CA ALA A 25 2.53 56.47 -31.95
C ALA A 25 2.96 56.39 -30.47
N ASP A 26 4.25 56.68 -30.26
CA ASP A 26 4.88 57.05 -28.99
C ASP A 26 4.17 58.24 -28.33
N VAL A 27 4.03 58.18 -27.01
CA VAL A 27 3.92 59.39 -26.18
C VAL A 27 4.85 59.20 -24.98
N ALA A 28 5.95 59.94 -25.02
CA ALA A 28 6.76 60.27 -23.86
C ALA A 28 5.92 61.12 -22.91
N ASP A 29 5.92 60.80 -21.62
CA ASP A 29 5.36 61.68 -20.59
C ASP A 29 6.44 62.04 -19.56
N GLU A 30 6.34 63.29 -19.15
CA GLU A 30 7.34 64.15 -18.58
C GLU A 30 7.62 63.83 -17.10
N ARG A 31 8.83 64.13 -16.65
CA ARG A 31 9.21 64.09 -15.24
C ARG A 31 8.70 65.34 -14.55
N ASP A 32 7.95 65.17 -13.46
CA ASP A 32 7.72 66.22 -12.45
C ASP A 32 8.57 65.92 -11.20
N PRO A 33 9.43 66.82 -10.72
CA PRO A 33 10.29 66.61 -9.56
C PRO A 33 9.75 67.35 -8.33
N ALA A 34 8.97 66.67 -7.48
CA ALA A 34 8.72 67.11 -6.11
C ALA A 34 8.14 65.97 -5.27
N ASP A 35 9.00 65.32 -4.48
CA ASP A 35 8.84 65.18 -3.02
C ASP A 35 9.72 64.03 -2.52
N ASP A 36 10.96 64.40 -2.21
CA ASP A 36 11.82 63.65 -1.30
C ASP A 36 11.19 63.67 0.11
N VAL A 37 10.46 62.60 0.45
CA VAL A 37 10.29 62.20 1.84
C VAL A 37 10.95 60.84 2.01
N VAL A 38 12.18 60.89 2.50
CA VAL A 38 12.93 59.75 3.03
C VAL A 38 12.18 59.19 4.24
N LEU A 39 11.29 58.22 4.00
CA LEU A 39 10.81 57.30 5.02
C LEU A 39 11.74 56.09 5.02
N GLY A 40 12.34 55.84 6.18
CA GLY A 40 13.45 54.94 6.39
C GLY A 40 13.23 53.53 5.84
N ALA A 41 14.36 52.88 5.53
CA ALA A 41 14.47 51.50 5.09
C ALA A 41 13.66 50.53 5.97
N SER A 42 12.39 50.35 5.66
CA SER A 42 11.68 49.11 5.90
C SER A 42 12.11 48.17 4.79
N GLY A 43 12.87 47.12 5.11
CA GLY A 43 13.23 46.10 4.13
C GLY A 43 11.95 45.62 3.43
N ALA A 44 11.82 45.94 2.15
CA ALA A 44 10.73 45.42 1.34
C ALA A 44 10.76 43.88 1.46
N PRO A 45 9.62 43.20 1.65
CA PRO A 45 9.61 41.76 1.70
C PRO A 45 10.24 41.24 0.40
N THR A 46 11.30 40.42 0.53
CA THR A 46 12.00 39.84 -0.61
C THR A 46 10.97 39.25 -1.57
N THR A 47 10.95 39.78 -2.79
CA THR A 47 9.97 39.36 -3.77
C THR A 47 10.20 37.87 -4.06
N ARG A 48 9.15 37.09 -4.39
CA ARG A 48 9.32 35.66 -4.73
C ARG A 48 10.36 35.43 -5.84
N ALA A 49 10.63 36.44 -6.66
CA ALA A 49 11.63 36.44 -7.73
C ALA A 49 13.10 36.43 -7.24
N GLU A 50 13.37 36.79 -5.99
CA GLU A 50 14.73 36.81 -5.41
C GLU A 50 15.07 35.51 -4.65
N ARG A 51 14.17 34.54 -4.60
CA ARG A 51 14.42 33.26 -3.92
C ARG A 51 15.21 32.33 -4.84
N THR A 52 16.13 31.57 -4.25
CA THR A 52 16.77 30.45 -4.93
C THR A 52 15.72 29.49 -5.49
N VAL A 53 15.84 29.15 -6.77
CA VAL A 53 15.01 28.16 -7.43
C VAL A 53 15.47 26.78 -6.96
N LEU A 54 14.70 26.15 -6.06
CA LEU A 54 15.07 24.86 -5.47
C LEU A 54 15.17 23.72 -6.50
N ALA A 55 14.53 23.87 -7.66
CA ALA A 55 14.64 22.92 -8.78
C ALA A 55 16.04 22.89 -9.42
N ASP A 56 16.84 23.95 -9.24
CA ASP A 56 18.19 24.08 -9.81
C ASP A 56 19.29 23.68 -8.81
N VAL A 57 18.93 23.31 -7.57
CA VAL A 57 19.89 22.91 -6.54
C VAL A 57 20.41 21.50 -6.82
N VAL A 58 21.74 21.32 -6.69
CA VAL A 58 22.44 20.04 -6.86
C VAL A 58 23.12 19.62 -5.55
N PRO A 59 22.93 18.38 -5.06
CA PRO A 59 22.09 17.33 -5.64
C PRO A 59 20.59 17.67 -5.59
N PRO A 60 19.76 17.07 -6.48
CA PRO A 60 18.33 17.36 -6.55
C PRO A 60 17.61 17.22 -5.21
N ILE A 61 16.71 18.15 -4.90
CA ILE A 61 15.86 18.10 -3.71
C ILE A 61 14.59 17.30 -4.04
N ALA A 62 14.27 16.31 -3.20
CA ALA A 62 13.08 15.49 -3.37
C ALA A 62 11.80 16.32 -3.36
N LEU A 63 10.93 16.13 -4.35
CA LEU A 63 9.58 16.68 -4.38
C LEU A 63 8.64 15.90 -3.45
N GLY A 64 8.71 14.57 -3.51
CA GLY A 64 7.88 13.66 -2.73
C GLY A 64 8.42 13.42 -1.32
N PRO A 65 7.54 13.16 -0.33
CA PRO A 65 7.96 12.96 1.05
C PRO A 65 8.65 11.61 1.28
N LEU A 66 8.38 10.61 0.44
CA LEU A 66 8.97 9.27 0.52
C LEU A 66 10.46 9.28 0.16
N ASP A 67 10.89 10.14 -0.77
CA ASP A 67 12.30 10.26 -1.16
C ASP A 67 13.07 11.32 -0.34
N GLY A 68 12.36 12.11 0.46
CA GLY A 68 12.94 13.07 1.39
C GLY A 68 12.74 12.65 2.85
N ARG A 69 11.75 13.26 3.50
CA ARG A 69 11.48 13.13 4.94
C ARG A 69 11.39 11.68 5.44
N TYR A 70 10.81 10.79 4.64
CA TYR A 70 10.50 9.41 5.03
C TYR A 70 11.41 8.37 4.40
N ARG A 71 12.51 8.80 3.74
CA ARG A 71 13.41 7.93 3.00
C ARG A 71 13.88 6.72 3.79
N ALA A 72 14.29 6.92 5.04
CA ALA A 72 14.80 5.85 5.88
C ALA A 72 13.79 4.70 6.11
N ALA A 73 12.49 5.00 6.14
CA ALA A 73 11.45 3.99 6.36
C ALA A 73 11.13 3.17 5.10
N VAL A 74 11.38 3.73 3.92
CA VAL A 74 10.99 3.11 2.64
C VAL A 74 12.18 2.73 1.75
N ALA A 75 13.40 3.03 2.18
CA ALA A 75 14.63 2.73 1.44
C ALA A 75 14.73 1.29 0.92
N PRO A 76 14.29 0.24 1.65
CA PRO A 76 14.34 -1.13 1.13
C PRO A 76 13.51 -1.35 -0.14
N LEU A 77 12.47 -0.55 -0.39
CA LEU A 77 11.67 -0.66 -1.62
C LEU A 77 12.40 -0.17 -2.86
N VAL A 78 13.51 0.55 -2.71
CA VAL A 78 14.22 1.19 -3.84
C VAL A 78 14.87 0.15 -4.73
N ASP A 79 15.37 -0.92 -4.12
CA ASP A 79 15.93 -2.05 -4.85
C ASP A 79 14.86 -2.84 -5.60
N HIS A 80 13.57 -2.53 -5.43
CA HIS A 80 12.50 -3.25 -6.11
C HIS A 80 11.61 -2.36 -6.97
N LEU A 81 11.30 -1.13 -6.57
CA LEU A 81 10.26 -0.29 -7.18
C LEU A 81 10.76 1.07 -7.67
N SER A 82 12.09 1.24 -7.80
CA SER A 82 12.67 2.43 -8.43
C SER A 82 12.86 2.24 -9.95
N GLU A 83 13.10 3.35 -10.65
CA GLU A 83 13.46 3.31 -12.07
C GLU A 83 14.74 2.50 -12.33
N ALA A 84 15.73 2.65 -11.44
CA ALA A 84 16.96 1.89 -11.53
C ALA A 84 16.72 0.39 -11.33
N ALA A 85 15.82 0.01 -10.42
CA ALA A 85 15.41 -1.38 -10.24
C ALA A 85 14.68 -1.93 -11.47
N LEU A 86 13.80 -1.14 -12.10
CA LEU A 86 13.15 -1.54 -13.35
C LEU A 86 14.17 -1.82 -14.46
N ASN A 87 15.15 -0.94 -14.62
CA ASN A 87 16.20 -1.15 -15.61
C ASN A 87 17.10 -2.35 -15.27
N ARG A 88 17.42 -2.56 -14.00
CA ARG A 88 18.18 -3.75 -13.57
C ARG A 88 17.41 -5.04 -13.85
N GLU A 89 16.11 -5.09 -13.58
CA GLU A 89 15.28 -6.27 -13.87
C GLU A 89 15.08 -6.49 -15.38
N ARG A 90 15.03 -5.42 -16.19
CA ARG A 90 15.02 -5.55 -17.65
C ARG A 90 16.30 -6.19 -18.16
N VAL A 91 17.45 -5.77 -17.64
CA VAL A 91 18.75 -6.39 -17.93
C VAL A 91 18.73 -7.86 -17.49
N HIS A 92 18.20 -8.16 -16.31
CA HIS A 92 18.08 -9.53 -15.81
C HIS A 92 17.26 -10.43 -16.73
N VAL A 93 16.07 -9.98 -17.15
CA VAL A 93 15.18 -10.73 -18.04
C VAL A 93 15.85 -10.98 -19.39
N GLU A 94 16.49 -9.98 -19.99
CA GLU A 94 17.21 -10.14 -21.27
C GLU A 94 18.40 -11.11 -21.17
N VAL A 95 19.18 -11.01 -20.08
CA VAL A 95 20.28 -11.94 -19.79
C VAL A 95 19.77 -13.37 -19.68
N GLU A 96 18.74 -13.59 -18.86
CA GLU A 96 18.19 -14.93 -18.67
C GLU A 96 17.51 -15.44 -19.96
N TRP A 97 16.92 -14.57 -20.79
CA TRP A 97 16.33 -14.96 -22.07
C TRP A 97 17.40 -15.47 -23.04
N LEU A 98 18.52 -14.75 -23.18
CA LEU A 98 19.67 -15.17 -23.97
C LEU A 98 20.23 -16.52 -23.49
N ILE A 99 20.39 -16.66 -22.17
CA ILE A 99 20.84 -17.92 -21.55
C ILE A 99 19.84 -19.04 -21.82
N HIS A 100 18.53 -18.77 -21.72
CA HIS A 100 17.48 -19.76 -21.92
C HIS A 100 17.46 -20.28 -23.36
N LEU A 101 17.53 -19.37 -24.36
CA LEU A 101 17.56 -19.71 -25.78
C LEU A 101 18.77 -20.57 -26.14
N THR A 102 19.96 -20.21 -25.65
CA THR A 102 21.21 -20.90 -25.94
C THR A 102 21.32 -22.25 -25.20
N SER A 103 20.91 -22.30 -23.93
CA SER A 103 20.96 -23.52 -23.12
C SER A 103 20.01 -24.62 -23.60
N HIS A 104 18.87 -24.23 -24.19
CA HIS A 104 17.90 -25.17 -24.75
C HIS A 104 18.04 -25.35 -26.28
N HIS A 105 19.08 -24.77 -26.88
CA HIS A 105 19.36 -24.84 -28.32
C HIS A 105 18.14 -24.45 -29.18
N VAL A 106 17.37 -23.46 -28.73
CA VAL A 106 16.13 -23.04 -29.38
C VAL A 106 16.42 -22.49 -30.77
N VAL A 107 17.48 -21.68 -30.90
CA VAL A 107 17.91 -21.08 -32.17
C VAL A 107 18.96 -22.00 -32.82
N PRO A 108 18.69 -22.56 -34.01
CA PRO A 108 19.66 -23.42 -34.70
C PRO A 108 20.98 -22.69 -34.98
N GLY A 109 22.10 -23.32 -34.63
CA GLY A 109 23.44 -22.77 -34.83
C GLY A 109 23.91 -21.81 -33.74
N ALA A 110 23.07 -21.48 -32.75
CA ALA A 110 23.51 -20.76 -31.57
C ALA A 110 24.50 -21.62 -30.76
N PRO A 111 25.61 -21.05 -30.26
CA PRO A 111 26.57 -21.77 -29.44
C PRO A 111 25.99 -22.05 -28.05
N THR A 112 26.56 -23.03 -27.36
CA THR A 112 26.29 -23.27 -25.93
C THR A 112 27.20 -22.39 -25.10
N LEU A 113 26.62 -21.59 -24.22
CA LEU A 113 27.39 -20.75 -23.30
C LEU A 113 28.03 -21.61 -22.21
N SER A 114 29.31 -21.34 -21.92
CA SER A 114 30.03 -21.95 -20.82
C SER A 114 29.44 -21.51 -19.46
N SER A 115 29.87 -22.13 -18.36
CA SER A 115 29.50 -21.64 -17.02
C SER A 115 30.05 -20.24 -16.73
N GLU A 116 31.25 -19.95 -17.22
CA GLU A 116 31.92 -18.66 -17.00
C GLU A 116 31.24 -17.53 -17.78
N GLU A 117 30.82 -17.79 -19.03
CA GLU A 117 30.07 -16.84 -19.85
C GLU A 117 28.69 -16.54 -19.26
N ARG A 118 28.01 -17.56 -18.72
CA ARG A 118 26.73 -17.37 -18.01
C ARG A 118 26.89 -16.56 -16.74
N GLU A 119 27.97 -16.80 -15.98
CA GLU A 119 28.26 -16.03 -14.78
C GLU A 119 28.60 -14.58 -15.13
N TYR A 120 29.40 -14.34 -16.17
CA TYR A 120 29.70 -13.00 -16.67
C TYR A 120 28.43 -12.21 -16.99
N LEU A 121 27.48 -12.81 -17.71
CA LEU A 121 26.20 -12.15 -18.03
C LEU A 121 25.38 -11.84 -16.79
N ARG A 122 25.35 -12.75 -15.81
CA ARG A 122 24.64 -12.52 -14.54
C ARG A 122 25.34 -11.50 -13.66
N ASP A 123 26.66 -11.38 -13.75
CA ASP A 123 27.42 -10.36 -13.05
C ASP A 123 27.08 -8.96 -13.54
N VAL A 124 26.73 -8.77 -14.83
CA VAL A 124 26.21 -7.48 -15.33
C VAL A 124 24.98 -7.01 -14.53
N VAL A 125 24.13 -7.93 -14.07
CA VAL A 125 22.97 -7.62 -13.22
C VAL A 125 23.41 -7.39 -11.77
N ARG A 126 24.28 -8.27 -11.23
CA ARG A 126 24.73 -8.22 -9.83
C ARG A 126 25.54 -6.98 -9.50
N THR A 127 26.30 -6.46 -10.45
CA THR A 127 27.13 -5.25 -10.29
C THR A 127 26.47 -4.01 -10.87
N PHE A 128 25.16 -4.04 -11.15
CA PHE A 128 24.43 -2.90 -11.68
C PHE A 128 24.40 -1.75 -10.65
N ASP A 129 25.15 -0.69 -10.93
CA ASP A 129 25.45 0.39 -10.00
C ASP A 129 25.09 1.78 -10.56
N ALA A 130 25.50 2.84 -9.84
CA ALA A 130 25.21 4.22 -10.23
C ALA A 130 25.86 4.63 -11.56
N GLU A 131 27.01 4.06 -11.91
CA GLU A 131 27.68 4.31 -13.19
C GLU A 131 26.88 3.68 -14.34
N THR A 132 26.43 2.44 -14.16
CA THR A 132 25.56 1.74 -15.12
C THR A 132 24.23 2.46 -15.32
N VAL A 133 23.63 2.99 -14.24
CA VAL A 133 22.43 3.82 -14.31
C VAL A 133 22.66 5.08 -15.15
N ALA A 134 23.79 5.76 -14.96
CA ALA A 134 24.13 6.96 -15.72
C ALA A 134 24.39 6.66 -17.21
N GLU A 135 25.07 5.55 -17.52
CA GLU A 135 25.28 5.08 -18.90
C GLU A 135 23.97 4.79 -19.63
N LEU A 136 23.04 4.10 -18.96
CA LEU A 136 21.71 3.83 -19.52
C LEU A 136 20.94 5.12 -19.79
N ALA A 137 20.96 6.07 -18.85
CA ALA A 137 20.28 7.35 -19.02
C ALA A 137 20.82 8.15 -20.24
N GLU A 138 22.13 8.12 -20.48
CA GLU A 138 22.72 8.77 -21.66
C GLU A 138 22.34 8.06 -22.96
N THR A 139 22.27 6.72 -22.94
CA THR A 139 21.84 5.92 -24.10
C THR A 139 20.35 6.12 -24.40
N GLU A 140 19.51 6.22 -23.37
CA GLU A 140 18.09 6.50 -23.48
C GLU A 140 17.82 7.86 -24.12
N ARG A 141 18.64 8.87 -23.80
CA ARG A 141 18.55 10.21 -24.40
C ARG A 141 18.67 10.20 -25.93
N VAL A 142 19.41 9.23 -26.49
CA VAL A 142 19.57 9.04 -27.94
C VAL A 142 18.47 8.17 -28.53
N THR A 143 18.10 7.09 -27.84
CA THR A 143 17.13 6.10 -28.35
C THR A 143 15.67 6.52 -28.19
N VAL A 144 15.37 7.37 -27.20
CA VAL A 144 14.01 7.74 -26.77
C VAL A 144 13.13 6.50 -26.50
N HIS A 145 13.77 5.38 -26.13
CA HIS A 145 13.13 4.11 -25.82
C HIS A 145 13.97 3.32 -24.82
N ASP A 146 13.47 3.18 -23.59
CA ASP A 146 14.14 2.55 -22.45
C ASP A 146 14.61 1.11 -22.70
N VAL A 147 13.74 0.22 -23.21
CA VAL A 147 14.14 -1.18 -23.49
C VAL A 147 15.21 -1.27 -24.58
N LYS A 148 15.22 -0.35 -25.56
CA LYS A 148 16.27 -0.32 -26.59
C LYS A 148 17.62 0.08 -26.01
N ALA A 149 17.64 0.97 -25.03
CA ALA A 149 18.87 1.31 -24.30
C ALA A 149 19.44 0.10 -23.53
N VAL A 150 18.57 -0.74 -22.94
CA VAL A 150 18.97 -2.01 -22.30
C VAL A 150 19.58 -2.99 -23.31
N GLU A 151 18.99 -3.12 -24.50
CA GLU A 151 19.57 -3.95 -25.57
C GLU A 151 20.98 -3.49 -25.93
N TYR A 152 21.19 -2.18 -26.11
CA TYR A 152 22.51 -1.63 -26.45
C TYR A 152 23.53 -1.77 -25.32
N LEU A 153 23.11 -1.61 -24.06
CA LEU A 153 23.96 -1.90 -22.91
C LEU A 153 24.48 -3.34 -22.98
N LEU A 154 23.59 -4.30 -23.17
CA LEU A 154 23.97 -5.72 -23.22
C LEU A 154 24.83 -6.06 -24.42
N LYS A 155 24.55 -5.51 -25.61
CA LYS A 155 25.41 -5.66 -26.79
C LYS A 155 26.83 -5.13 -26.53
N SER A 156 26.94 -3.96 -25.91
CA SER A 156 28.24 -3.41 -25.47
C SER A 156 28.98 -4.33 -24.51
N ARG A 157 28.29 -4.92 -23.51
CA ARG A 157 28.90 -5.90 -22.60
C ARG A 157 29.34 -7.18 -23.32
N LEU A 158 28.53 -7.70 -24.24
CA LEU A 158 28.86 -8.89 -25.03
C LEU A 158 30.07 -8.66 -25.95
N GLU A 159 30.19 -7.47 -26.55
CA GLU A 159 31.34 -7.08 -27.38
C GLU A 159 32.62 -6.93 -26.55
N ALA A 160 32.52 -6.43 -25.32
CA ALA A 160 33.65 -6.25 -24.40
C ALA A 160 34.04 -7.53 -23.62
N ALA A 161 33.25 -8.60 -23.71
CA ALA A 161 33.51 -9.85 -22.99
C ALA A 161 34.92 -10.46 -23.23
N PRO A 162 35.52 -10.40 -24.44
CA PRO A 162 36.87 -10.92 -24.67
C PRO A 162 37.94 -10.30 -23.75
N ASP A 163 37.75 -9.06 -23.30
CA ASP A 163 38.70 -8.37 -22.40
C ASP A 163 38.81 -9.06 -21.03
N LEU A 164 37.75 -9.76 -20.61
CA LEU A 164 37.65 -10.41 -19.30
C LEU A 164 37.68 -11.94 -19.38
N LEU A 165 37.10 -12.52 -20.43
CA LEU A 165 36.96 -13.97 -20.61
C LEU A 165 37.96 -14.57 -21.62
N GLY A 166 38.71 -13.72 -22.33
CA GLY A 166 39.64 -14.10 -23.39
C GLY A 166 38.98 -14.21 -24.77
N GLU A 167 39.81 -14.16 -25.81
CA GLU A 167 39.40 -14.12 -27.24
C GLU A 167 38.58 -15.34 -27.71
N ASP A 168 38.63 -16.45 -26.97
CA ASP A 168 37.91 -17.69 -27.30
C ASP A 168 36.42 -17.66 -26.90
N THR A 169 35.97 -16.62 -26.19
CA THR A 169 34.55 -16.48 -25.81
C THR A 169 33.61 -16.39 -27.01
N VAL A 170 32.44 -17.00 -26.90
CA VAL A 170 31.41 -16.97 -27.95
C VAL A 170 30.41 -15.81 -27.76
N LEU A 171 30.55 -15.01 -26.70
CA LEU A 171 29.61 -13.94 -26.36
C LEU A 171 29.40 -12.89 -27.47
N PRO A 172 30.43 -12.37 -28.15
CA PRO A 172 30.23 -11.46 -29.29
C PRO A 172 29.38 -12.07 -30.42
N ARG A 173 29.42 -13.40 -30.60
CA ARG A 173 28.67 -14.09 -31.66
C ARG A 173 27.17 -14.19 -31.39
N VAL A 174 26.74 -13.97 -30.15
CA VAL A 174 25.33 -14.03 -29.74
C VAL A 174 24.73 -12.66 -29.46
N ALA A 175 25.41 -11.56 -29.80
CA ALA A 175 24.91 -10.20 -29.60
C ALA A 175 23.55 -9.95 -30.26
N GLU A 176 23.30 -10.51 -31.44
CA GLU A 176 22.00 -10.41 -32.13
C GLU A 176 20.92 -11.36 -31.59
N LEU A 177 21.24 -12.18 -30.58
CA LEU A 177 20.24 -12.95 -29.84
C LEU A 177 19.67 -12.19 -28.63
N VAL A 178 20.28 -11.06 -28.24
CA VAL A 178 19.67 -10.14 -27.26
C VAL A 178 18.35 -9.63 -27.85
N HIS A 179 17.28 -9.65 -27.05
CA HIS A 179 15.93 -9.27 -27.48
C HIS A 179 15.37 -10.12 -28.64
N PHE A 180 15.91 -11.32 -28.91
CA PHE A 180 15.48 -12.14 -30.04
C PHE A 180 13.98 -12.48 -29.98
N ALA A 181 13.26 -12.07 -31.03
CA ALA A 181 11.82 -12.24 -31.22
C ALA A 181 10.89 -11.60 -30.16
N CYS A 182 11.46 -10.91 -29.17
CA CYS A 182 10.74 -10.21 -28.13
C CYS A 182 10.01 -8.96 -28.65
N THR A 183 9.01 -8.54 -27.88
CA THR A 183 8.56 -7.15 -27.85
C THR A 183 8.96 -6.51 -26.52
N SER A 184 9.01 -5.18 -26.44
CA SER A 184 9.34 -4.45 -25.20
C SER A 184 8.51 -4.92 -24.00
N GLU A 185 7.24 -5.30 -24.22
CA GLU A 185 6.38 -5.81 -23.17
C GLU A 185 6.70 -7.20 -22.68
N ASP A 186 7.35 -8.07 -23.48
CA ASP A 186 7.85 -9.35 -22.96
C ASP A 186 8.87 -9.09 -21.83
N VAL A 187 9.70 -8.05 -21.96
CA VAL A 187 10.67 -7.66 -20.94
C VAL A 187 10.00 -6.91 -19.79
N ASN A 188 9.16 -5.91 -20.09
CA ASN A 188 8.54 -5.06 -19.09
C ASN A 188 7.67 -5.85 -18.11
N ASN A 189 6.77 -6.71 -18.60
CA ASN A 189 5.84 -7.41 -17.72
C ASN A 189 6.57 -8.34 -16.75
N LEU A 190 7.60 -9.06 -17.22
CA LEU A 190 8.42 -9.93 -16.39
C LEU A 190 9.21 -9.12 -15.35
N SER A 191 9.76 -7.98 -15.77
CA SER A 191 10.47 -7.06 -14.87
C SER A 191 9.54 -6.56 -13.77
N TYR A 192 8.34 -6.06 -14.11
CA TYR A 192 7.36 -5.62 -13.12
C TYR A 192 6.91 -6.75 -12.19
N ALA A 193 6.70 -7.96 -12.72
CA ALA A 193 6.33 -9.11 -11.90
C ALA A 193 7.41 -9.44 -10.86
N LEU A 194 8.69 -9.48 -11.25
CA LEU A 194 9.83 -9.69 -10.35
C LEU A 194 9.99 -8.56 -9.32
N MET A 195 9.89 -7.31 -9.77
CA MET A 195 9.94 -6.12 -8.91
C MET A 195 8.86 -6.15 -7.82
N VAL A 196 7.60 -6.37 -8.22
CA VAL A 196 6.46 -6.41 -7.29
C VAL A 196 6.55 -7.64 -6.38
N GLN A 197 6.99 -8.78 -6.91
CA GLN A 197 7.21 -9.99 -6.12
C GLN A 197 8.25 -9.76 -5.02
N GLY A 198 9.42 -9.21 -5.35
CA GLY A 198 10.47 -8.90 -4.37
C GLY A 198 10.01 -7.84 -3.36
N ALA A 199 9.41 -6.74 -3.83
CA ALA A 199 8.88 -5.69 -2.94
C ALA A 199 7.88 -6.23 -1.92
N VAL A 200 7.01 -7.16 -2.32
CA VAL A 200 6.05 -7.78 -1.41
C VAL A 200 6.72 -8.80 -0.51
N ARG A 201 7.43 -9.79 -1.08
CA ARG A 201 7.93 -10.94 -0.32
C ARG A 201 9.09 -10.60 0.61
N ASP A 202 9.97 -9.70 0.19
CA ASP A 202 11.21 -9.42 0.90
C ASP A 202 11.12 -8.20 1.82
N VAL A 203 10.18 -7.29 1.54
CA VAL A 203 10.06 -6.02 2.27
C VAL A 203 8.69 -5.86 2.94
N TRP A 204 7.62 -5.75 2.16
CA TRP A 204 6.32 -5.33 2.68
C TRP A 204 5.67 -6.40 3.57
N LEU A 205 5.62 -7.65 3.11
CA LEU A 205 4.95 -8.76 3.79
C LEU A 205 5.64 -9.14 5.12
N PRO A 206 6.98 -9.23 5.21
CA PRO A 206 7.66 -9.44 6.49
C PRO A 206 7.41 -8.32 7.49
N ALA A 207 7.42 -7.05 7.04
CA ALA A 207 7.12 -5.91 7.91
C ALA A 207 5.68 -5.94 8.43
N ALA A 208 4.72 -6.32 7.57
CA ALA A 208 3.32 -6.45 7.92
C ALA A 208 3.06 -7.62 8.90
N TRP A 209 3.72 -8.77 8.71
CA TRP A 209 3.67 -9.87 9.69
C TRP A 209 4.23 -9.48 11.04
N ALA A 210 5.41 -8.84 11.08
CA ALA A 210 6.01 -8.39 12.32
C ALA A 210 5.09 -7.45 13.11
N LEU A 211 4.41 -6.51 12.43
CA LEU A 211 3.40 -5.65 13.06
C LEU A 211 2.25 -6.46 13.66
N VAL A 212 1.72 -7.41 12.91
CA VAL A 212 0.56 -8.20 13.34
C VAL A 212 0.92 -9.12 14.50
N ASP A 213 2.15 -9.64 14.54
CA ASP A 213 2.64 -10.44 15.65
C ASP A 213 2.90 -9.60 16.91
N GLU A 214 3.41 -8.38 16.77
CA GLU A 214 3.49 -7.40 17.87
C GLU A 214 2.10 -7.07 18.44
N LEU A 215 1.12 -6.83 17.56
CA LEU A 215 -0.27 -6.60 17.97
C LEU A 215 -0.89 -7.81 18.66
N ALA A 216 -0.63 -9.02 18.15
CA ALA A 216 -1.12 -10.27 18.74
C ALA A 216 -0.48 -10.54 20.11
N ALA A 217 0.81 -10.23 20.28
CA ALA A 217 1.49 -10.34 21.57
C ALA A 217 0.85 -9.39 22.60
N MET A 218 0.60 -8.14 22.24
CA MET A 218 -0.11 -7.17 23.09
C MET A 218 -1.54 -7.62 23.41
N ALA A 219 -2.22 -8.24 22.44
CA ALA A 219 -3.55 -8.81 22.66
C ALA A 219 -3.54 -9.94 23.71
N HIS A 220 -2.54 -10.83 23.67
CA HIS A 220 -2.34 -11.86 24.69
C HIS A 220 -1.97 -11.27 26.05
N GLU A 221 -1.07 -10.29 26.10
CA GLU A 221 -0.66 -9.61 27.33
C GLU A 221 -1.86 -8.98 28.07
N HIS A 222 -2.78 -8.38 27.31
CA HIS A 222 -3.93 -7.69 27.86
C HIS A 222 -5.24 -8.50 27.77
N ALA A 223 -5.15 -9.82 27.57
CA ALA A 223 -6.31 -10.69 27.39
C ALA A 223 -7.32 -10.60 28.55
N ASP A 224 -6.83 -10.43 29.78
CA ASP A 224 -7.64 -10.36 31.00
C ASP A 224 -7.95 -8.92 31.47
N VAL A 225 -7.46 -7.89 30.79
CA VAL A 225 -7.64 -6.49 31.23
C VAL A 225 -9.05 -6.02 30.87
N PRO A 226 -9.98 -5.87 31.83
CA PRO A 226 -11.37 -5.52 31.52
C PRO A 226 -11.46 -4.09 31.01
N MET A 227 -12.31 -3.87 30.01
CA MET A 227 -12.50 -2.58 29.36
C MET A 227 -13.99 -2.32 29.12
N LEU A 228 -14.44 -1.09 29.39
CA LEU A 228 -15.78 -0.66 29.02
C LEU A 228 -15.89 -0.53 27.50
N ALA A 229 -16.70 -1.38 26.87
CA ALA A 229 -16.92 -1.26 25.43
C ALA A 229 -17.73 0.00 25.10
N ARG A 230 -17.61 0.45 23.85
CA ARG A 230 -18.36 1.59 23.34
C ARG A 230 -19.04 1.24 22.03
N THR A 231 -20.37 1.34 22.01
CA THR A 231 -21.18 1.20 20.79
C THR A 231 -21.87 2.53 20.51
N HIS A 232 -21.75 3.06 19.29
CA HIS A 232 -22.20 4.42 18.97
C HIS A 232 -21.54 5.49 19.87
N GLY A 233 -20.32 5.23 20.35
CA GLY A 233 -19.60 6.08 21.29
C GLY A 233 -20.14 6.07 22.73
N GLN A 234 -21.16 5.25 23.05
CA GLN A 234 -21.78 5.17 24.37
C GLN A 234 -21.31 3.94 25.15
N PRO A 235 -21.24 4.01 26.51
CA PRO A 235 -20.99 2.85 27.37
C PRO A 235 -21.84 1.63 26.99
N ALA A 236 -21.19 0.47 26.87
CA ALA A 236 -21.82 -0.79 26.47
C ALA A 236 -21.24 -1.97 27.25
N THR A 237 -21.76 -3.17 26.99
CA THR A 237 -21.35 -4.43 27.62
C THR A 237 -19.83 -4.58 27.64
N PRO A 238 -19.20 -4.80 28.81
CA PRO A 238 -17.75 -4.87 28.93
C PRO A 238 -17.09 -5.94 28.05
N THR A 239 -15.84 -5.68 27.70
CA THR A 239 -14.94 -6.55 26.93
C THR A 239 -13.58 -6.60 27.63
N THR A 240 -12.53 -7.09 26.98
CA THR A 240 -11.14 -6.88 27.42
C THR A 240 -10.35 -6.15 26.36
N LEU A 241 -9.35 -5.36 26.79
CA LEU A 241 -8.45 -4.67 25.86
C LEU A 241 -7.81 -5.66 24.88
N GLY A 242 -7.30 -6.78 25.40
CA GLY A 242 -6.70 -7.82 24.59
C GLY A 242 -7.64 -8.40 23.54
N LYS A 243 -8.92 -8.62 23.88
CA LYS A 243 -9.91 -9.09 22.91
C LYS A 243 -10.09 -8.10 21.76
N GLU A 244 -10.21 -6.79 22.02
CA GLU A 244 -10.38 -5.82 20.93
C GLU A 244 -9.16 -5.75 20.01
N LEU A 245 -7.95 -5.84 20.55
CA LEU A 245 -6.72 -5.95 19.75
C LEU A 245 -6.66 -7.25 18.94
N ALA A 246 -7.09 -8.37 19.54
CA ALA A 246 -7.14 -9.68 18.87
C ALA A 246 -8.06 -9.69 17.65
N VAL A 247 -9.20 -8.96 17.70
CA VAL A 247 -10.10 -8.82 16.55
C VAL A 247 -9.38 -8.20 15.35
N LEU A 248 -8.58 -7.16 15.58
CA LEU A 248 -7.82 -6.48 14.52
C LEU A 248 -6.69 -7.36 14.00
N ALA A 249 -5.92 -8.00 14.89
CA ALA A 249 -4.89 -8.96 14.50
C ALA A 249 -5.46 -10.11 13.65
N HIS A 250 -6.59 -10.70 14.06
CA HIS A 250 -7.26 -11.76 13.30
C HIS A 250 -7.70 -11.30 11.89
N ARG A 251 -8.27 -10.09 11.78
CA ARG A 251 -8.67 -9.49 10.49
C ARG A 251 -7.45 -9.22 9.58
N LEU A 252 -6.34 -8.77 10.15
CA LEU A 252 -5.08 -8.51 9.43
C LEU A 252 -4.43 -9.82 8.95
N ARG A 253 -4.31 -10.84 9.81
CA ARG A 253 -3.80 -12.18 9.46
C ARG A 253 -4.58 -12.80 8.29
N ARG A 254 -5.89 -12.58 8.22
CA ARG A 254 -6.71 -13.02 7.08
C ARG A 254 -6.24 -12.39 5.76
N GLN A 255 -5.90 -11.10 5.74
CA GLN A 255 -5.42 -10.45 4.50
C GLN A 255 -3.99 -10.88 4.17
N LEU A 256 -3.11 -10.99 5.18
CA LEU A 256 -1.72 -11.43 4.98
C LEU A 256 -1.64 -12.83 4.34
N ARG A 257 -2.54 -13.76 4.72
CA ARG A 257 -2.62 -15.07 4.07
C ARG A 257 -3.00 -14.98 2.59
N ARG A 258 -3.89 -14.07 2.20
CA ARG A 258 -4.26 -13.85 0.79
C ARG A 258 -3.12 -13.24 -0.01
N ILE A 259 -2.46 -12.22 0.57
CA ILE A 259 -1.31 -11.56 -0.06
C ILE A 259 -0.16 -12.55 -0.22
N GLY A 260 0.12 -13.36 0.80
CA GLY A 260 1.16 -14.40 0.75
C GLY A 260 0.88 -15.53 -0.25
N SER A 261 -0.38 -15.73 -0.64
CA SER A 261 -0.78 -16.71 -1.66
C SER A 261 -0.97 -16.10 -3.05
N ALA A 262 -0.63 -14.82 -3.26
CA ALA A 262 -0.79 -14.17 -4.55
C ALA A 262 0.09 -14.83 -5.62
N GLU A 263 -0.48 -15.02 -6.81
CA GLU A 263 0.25 -15.41 -8.00
C GLU A 263 0.83 -14.17 -8.67
N TYR A 264 2.05 -14.30 -9.20
CA TYR A 264 2.75 -13.23 -9.91
C TYR A 264 2.90 -13.70 -11.34
N LEU A 265 2.06 -13.19 -12.24
CA LEU A 265 1.97 -13.72 -13.60
C LEU A 265 2.97 -13.03 -14.51
N GLY A 266 3.47 -13.78 -15.48
CA GLY A 266 4.37 -13.30 -16.52
C GLY A 266 4.06 -13.93 -17.87
N LYS A 267 4.41 -13.24 -18.94
CA LYS A 267 4.24 -13.71 -20.32
C LYS A 267 5.48 -13.39 -21.17
N ILE A 268 5.74 -14.22 -22.17
CA ILE A 268 6.69 -13.93 -23.26
C ILE A 268 6.16 -14.57 -24.55
N ASN A 269 5.58 -13.76 -25.43
CA ASN A 269 4.87 -14.28 -26.62
C ASN A 269 4.83 -13.29 -27.79
N GLY A 270 5.69 -12.26 -27.74
CA GLY A 270 5.94 -11.34 -28.85
C GLY A 270 4.86 -10.27 -29.02
N ALA A 271 4.95 -9.58 -30.16
CA ALA A 271 4.28 -8.31 -30.41
C ALA A 271 2.75 -8.27 -30.16
N THR A 272 2.03 -9.39 -30.33
CA THR A 272 0.56 -9.45 -30.16
C THR A 272 0.08 -10.73 -29.47
N GLY A 273 0.96 -11.43 -28.76
CA GLY A 273 0.58 -12.63 -28.03
C GLY A 273 0.49 -13.92 -28.86
N THR A 274 1.10 -13.95 -30.05
CA THR A 274 0.90 -15.02 -31.04
C THR A 274 2.17 -15.73 -31.47
N TYR A 275 3.34 -15.37 -30.91
CA TYR A 275 4.64 -15.92 -31.31
C TYR A 275 4.98 -15.66 -32.80
N GLY A 276 4.41 -14.64 -33.43
CA GLY A 276 4.55 -14.43 -34.89
C GLY A 276 6.00 -14.33 -35.38
N ALA A 277 6.82 -13.47 -34.75
CA ALA A 277 8.24 -13.34 -35.08
C ALA A 277 9.03 -14.63 -34.78
N HIS A 278 8.71 -15.26 -33.65
CA HIS A 278 9.32 -16.50 -33.18
C HIS A 278 9.14 -17.64 -34.19
N LEU A 279 7.88 -17.91 -34.58
CA LEU A 279 7.51 -18.96 -35.54
C LEU A 279 8.03 -18.67 -36.95
N ALA A 280 8.13 -17.40 -37.34
CA ALA A 280 8.69 -17.02 -38.63
C ALA A 280 10.21 -17.27 -38.69
N ALA A 281 10.93 -16.97 -37.61
CA ALA A 281 12.39 -17.12 -37.55
C ALA A 281 12.82 -18.57 -37.29
N VAL A 282 12.12 -19.28 -36.39
CA VAL A 282 12.42 -20.68 -36.02
C VAL A 282 11.12 -21.50 -35.95
N PRO A 283 10.59 -21.95 -37.09
CA PRO A 283 9.30 -22.66 -37.14
C PRO A 283 9.31 -24.05 -36.48
N GLY A 284 10.50 -24.63 -36.26
CA GLY A 284 10.65 -25.96 -35.67
C GLY A 284 10.66 -25.98 -34.13
N ALA A 285 10.76 -24.82 -33.48
CA ALA A 285 10.79 -24.74 -32.01
C ALA A 285 9.36 -24.71 -31.43
N ASP A 286 9.17 -25.40 -30.30
CA ASP A 286 7.93 -25.31 -29.52
C ASP A 286 7.96 -24.06 -28.64
N TRP A 287 7.64 -22.91 -29.25
CA TRP A 287 7.67 -21.60 -28.60
C TRP A 287 6.71 -21.47 -27.41
N VAL A 288 5.64 -22.26 -27.38
CA VAL A 288 4.70 -22.28 -26.25
C VAL A 288 5.38 -22.91 -25.04
N THR A 289 6.05 -24.06 -25.23
CA THR A 289 6.83 -24.69 -24.16
C THR A 289 8.00 -23.81 -23.74
N VAL A 290 8.76 -23.23 -24.68
CA VAL A 290 9.88 -22.33 -24.38
C VAL A 290 9.42 -21.13 -23.54
N SER A 291 8.30 -20.51 -23.91
CA SER A 291 7.70 -19.40 -23.16
C SER A 291 7.37 -19.80 -21.73
N ARG A 292 6.64 -20.90 -21.55
CA ARG A 292 6.28 -21.41 -20.22
C ARG A 292 7.50 -21.68 -19.37
N THR A 293 8.46 -22.44 -19.90
CA THR A 293 9.66 -22.84 -19.14
C THR A 293 10.54 -21.65 -18.79
N PHE A 294 10.55 -20.59 -19.63
CA PHE A 294 11.26 -19.37 -19.31
C PHE A 294 10.61 -18.59 -18.18
N VAL A 295 9.29 -18.36 -18.24
CA VAL A 295 8.57 -17.64 -17.18
C VAL A 295 8.64 -18.38 -15.86
N GLU A 296 8.45 -19.69 -15.86
CA GLU A 296 8.57 -20.53 -14.66
C GLU A 296 10.00 -20.55 -14.10
N HIS A 297 11.03 -20.50 -14.96
CA HIS A 297 12.44 -20.38 -14.55
C HIS A 297 12.73 -19.08 -13.79
N LEU A 298 12.03 -17.99 -14.11
CA LEU A 298 12.10 -16.73 -13.37
C LEU A 298 11.33 -16.77 -12.03
N GLY A 299 10.68 -17.88 -11.67
CA GLY A 299 9.89 -18.00 -10.45
C GLY A 299 8.51 -17.33 -10.52
N LEU A 300 8.00 -17.11 -11.74
CA LEU A 300 6.71 -16.51 -12.02
C LEU A 300 5.69 -17.56 -12.49
N THR A 301 4.41 -17.20 -12.43
CA THR A 301 3.30 -18.02 -12.96
C THR A 301 3.10 -17.68 -14.43
N TRP A 302 3.09 -18.68 -15.32
CA TRP A 302 2.95 -18.42 -16.75
C TRP A 302 1.53 -18.04 -17.16
N ASN A 303 1.38 -16.90 -17.84
CA ASN A 303 0.14 -16.47 -18.48
C ASN A 303 0.18 -16.80 -19.99
N PRO A 304 -0.54 -17.83 -20.45
CA PRO A 304 -0.47 -18.29 -21.85
C PRO A 304 -1.23 -17.41 -22.84
N LEU A 305 -2.20 -16.61 -22.38
CA LEU A 305 -3.18 -15.95 -23.23
C LEU A 305 -3.18 -14.45 -22.93
N THR A 306 -2.41 -13.72 -23.71
CA THR A 306 -2.27 -12.28 -23.55
C THR A 306 -2.35 -11.57 -24.89
N THR A 307 -2.46 -10.25 -24.84
CA THR A 307 -2.22 -9.41 -26.03
C THR A 307 -0.74 -9.06 -26.09
N GLN A 308 -0.40 -7.84 -26.50
CA GLN A 308 0.97 -7.34 -26.37
C GLN A 308 1.39 -7.18 -24.90
N ILE A 309 0.46 -6.90 -23.97
CA ILE A 309 0.71 -6.75 -22.52
C ILE A 309 0.25 -8.00 -21.75
N GLU A 310 0.79 -8.19 -20.55
CA GLU A 310 0.14 -9.02 -19.52
C GLU A 310 -1.15 -8.31 -19.06
N SER A 311 -2.18 -9.05 -18.65
CA SER A 311 -3.52 -8.51 -18.42
C SER A 311 -3.65 -7.67 -17.15
N HIS A 312 -2.65 -7.68 -16.27
CA HIS A 312 -2.60 -6.97 -14.99
C HIS A 312 -3.66 -7.38 -13.96
N ASP A 313 -4.41 -8.46 -14.22
CA ASP A 313 -5.47 -8.94 -13.32
C ASP A 313 -4.89 -9.34 -11.95
N TRP A 314 -3.76 -10.06 -11.94
CA TRP A 314 -3.07 -10.45 -10.71
C TRP A 314 -2.55 -9.25 -9.91
N GLN A 315 -2.14 -8.16 -10.60
CA GLN A 315 -1.76 -6.91 -9.95
C GLN A 315 -2.98 -6.28 -9.28
N ALA A 316 -4.11 -6.22 -9.96
CA ALA A 316 -5.35 -5.69 -9.41
C ALA A 316 -5.83 -6.50 -8.18
N GLU A 317 -5.74 -7.83 -8.24
CA GLU A 317 -6.05 -8.71 -7.11
C GLU A 317 -5.15 -8.45 -5.89
N LEU A 318 -3.83 -8.42 -6.11
CA LEU A 318 -2.83 -8.13 -5.09
C LEU A 318 -3.04 -6.74 -4.48
N TYR A 319 -3.20 -5.71 -5.30
CA TYR A 319 -3.35 -4.32 -4.83
C TYR A 319 -4.65 -4.15 -4.04
N ALA A 320 -5.73 -4.81 -4.46
CA ALA A 320 -6.97 -4.82 -3.71
C ALA A 320 -6.81 -5.53 -2.35
N ASP A 321 -6.00 -6.58 -2.26
CA ASP A 321 -5.70 -7.27 -0.99
C ASP A 321 -4.83 -6.43 -0.05
N VAL A 322 -3.80 -5.76 -0.57
CA VAL A 322 -2.99 -4.80 0.20
C VAL A 322 -3.86 -3.63 0.68
N ALA A 323 -4.73 -3.08 -0.17
CA ALA A 323 -5.65 -2.01 0.22
C ALA A 323 -6.68 -2.48 1.27
N ARG A 324 -7.10 -3.75 1.26
CA ARG A 324 -7.92 -4.33 2.34
C ARG A 324 -7.16 -4.41 3.65
N PHE A 325 -5.89 -4.85 3.63
CA PHE A 325 -5.03 -4.83 4.81
C PHE A 325 -4.89 -3.41 5.36
N ASN A 326 -4.58 -2.43 4.50
CA ASN A 326 -4.39 -1.03 4.89
C ASN A 326 -5.63 -0.44 5.57
N ARG A 327 -6.84 -0.73 5.07
CA ARG A 327 -8.10 -0.25 5.68
C ARG A 327 -8.35 -0.85 7.06
N VAL A 328 -7.95 -2.10 7.31
CA VAL A 328 -8.03 -2.69 8.66
C VAL A 328 -6.98 -2.04 9.58
N LEU A 329 -5.78 -1.77 9.06
CA LEU A 329 -4.73 -1.09 9.82
C LEU A 329 -5.10 0.37 10.15
N HIS A 330 -5.86 1.04 9.27
CA HIS A 330 -6.41 2.37 9.50
C HIS A 330 -7.42 2.35 10.66
N ASN A 331 -8.28 1.33 10.71
CA ASN A 331 -9.18 1.13 11.85
C ASN A 331 -8.39 0.91 13.16
N LEU A 332 -7.28 0.17 13.15
CA LEU A 332 -6.40 0.08 14.33
C LEU A 332 -5.87 1.44 14.75
N ALA A 333 -5.38 2.26 13.81
CA ALA A 333 -4.83 3.58 14.12
C ALA A 333 -5.87 4.49 14.78
N THR A 334 -7.09 4.52 14.24
CA THR A 334 -8.21 5.34 14.75
C THR A 334 -8.76 4.86 16.10
N ASP A 335 -8.86 3.55 16.32
CA ASP A 335 -9.27 2.99 17.60
C ASP A 335 -8.20 3.24 18.68
N VAL A 336 -6.91 3.04 18.37
CA VAL A 336 -5.81 3.32 19.30
C VAL A 336 -5.71 4.80 19.62
N TRP A 337 -5.90 5.70 18.64
CA TRP A 337 -6.01 7.12 18.89
C TRP A 337 -7.12 7.42 19.92
N THR A 338 -8.26 6.75 19.79
CA THR A 338 -9.41 6.90 20.70
C THR A 338 -9.09 6.37 22.09
N TYR A 339 -8.44 5.21 22.21
CA TYR A 339 -8.00 4.66 23.50
C TYR A 339 -6.99 5.58 24.21
N ILE A 340 -6.06 6.18 23.47
CA ILE A 340 -5.13 7.19 24.03
C ILE A 340 -5.91 8.42 24.51
N SER A 341 -6.90 8.90 23.73
CA SER A 341 -7.75 10.02 24.11
C SER A 341 -8.58 9.75 25.38
N LEU A 342 -9.03 8.51 25.57
CA LEU A 342 -9.73 8.06 26.78
C LEU A 342 -8.78 7.83 27.98
N GLY A 343 -7.47 7.91 27.77
CA GLY A 343 -6.47 7.63 28.80
C GLY A 343 -6.31 6.15 29.13
N TYR A 344 -6.76 5.25 28.25
CA TYR A 344 -6.57 3.79 28.42
C TYR A 344 -5.13 3.35 28.12
N PHE A 345 -4.39 4.18 27.40
CA PHE A 345 -2.95 4.04 27.25
C PHE A 345 -2.25 5.29 27.77
N ALA A 346 -1.29 5.11 28.67
CA ALA A 346 -0.22 6.06 28.89
C ALA A 346 0.83 5.87 27.79
N GLN A 347 1.51 6.93 27.36
CA GLN A 347 2.70 6.79 26.53
C GLN A 347 3.94 6.71 27.41
N VAL A 348 4.80 5.72 27.15
CA VAL A 348 6.02 5.48 27.92
C VAL A 348 6.90 6.74 27.90
N ARG A 349 7.20 7.28 29.08
CA ARG A 349 8.12 8.41 29.26
C ARG A 349 9.53 7.96 28.89
N GLY A 350 10.01 8.29 27.68
CA GLY A 350 11.40 7.97 27.32
C GLY A 350 11.77 7.98 25.84
N GLN A 351 10.81 7.99 24.91
CA GLN A 351 11.11 7.98 23.46
C GLN A 351 11.57 9.34 22.88
N GLY A 352 12.11 10.25 23.71
CA GLY A 352 12.81 11.46 23.25
C GLY A 352 11.98 12.49 22.48
N THR A 353 10.66 12.33 22.37
CA THR A 353 9.82 13.28 21.62
C THR A 353 9.42 14.46 22.50
N VAL A 354 9.85 15.67 22.13
CA VAL A 354 9.26 16.91 22.62
C VAL A 354 7.81 16.96 22.13
N GLY A 355 6.86 16.63 23.01
CA GLY A 355 5.45 16.43 22.64
C GLY A 355 4.68 17.69 22.25
N SER A 356 5.22 18.89 22.54
CA SER A 356 4.74 20.17 22.04
C SER A 356 5.78 21.26 22.34
N SER A 357 5.96 22.23 21.44
CA SER A 357 6.82 23.39 21.67
C SER A 357 6.30 24.35 22.76
N THR A 358 5.02 24.23 23.14
CA THR A 358 4.37 25.13 24.13
C THR A 358 3.75 24.40 25.32
N MET A 359 3.41 23.11 25.20
CA MET A 359 2.77 22.31 26.26
C MET A 359 3.65 21.11 26.68
N PRO A 360 4.54 21.26 27.67
CA PRO A 360 5.55 20.24 28.02
C PRO A 360 4.99 18.93 28.58
N HIS A 361 3.71 18.90 28.97
CA HIS A 361 3.01 17.71 29.46
C HIS A 361 2.20 16.98 28.37
N LYS A 362 2.07 17.56 27.16
CA LYS A 362 1.23 17.02 26.11
C LYS A 362 1.96 15.89 25.40
N VAL A 363 1.29 14.75 25.30
CA VAL A 363 1.81 13.55 24.65
C VAL A 363 0.82 13.12 23.57
N ASN A 364 1.26 13.10 22.31
CA ASN A 364 0.39 13.01 21.14
C ASN A 364 0.54 11.66 20.43
N PRO A 365 -0.54 11.06 19.91
CA PRO A 365 -0.51 9.83 19.12
C PRO A 365 -0.01 10.03 17.68
N ILE A 366 1.04 10.85 17.46
CA ILE A 366 1.49 11.29 16.12
C ILE A 366 1.84 10.16 15.16
N ARG A 367 2.24 9.00 15.71
CA ARG A 367 2.57 7.81 14.92
C ARG A 367 1.33 7.20 14.29
N PHE A 368 0.24 7.07 15.07
CA PHE A 368 -1.02 6.57 14.57
C PHE A 368 -1.66 7.57 13.59
N GLU A 369 -1.60 8.88 13.88
CA GLU A 369 -2.08 9.93 12.97
C GLU A 369 -1.32 9.95 11.64
N ASN A 370 0.02 9.77 11.69
CA ASN A 370 0.83 9.67 10.48
C ASN A 370 0.50 8.40 9.68
N ALA A 371 0.32 7.26 10.36
CA ALA A 371 -0.05 6.02 9.71
C ALA A 371 -1.41 6.13 9.04
N GLU A 372 -2.43 6.66 9.74
CA GLU A 372 -3.78 6.88 9.24
C GLU A 372 -3.76 7.60 7.88
N ALA A 373 -3.13 8.77 7.81
CA ALA A 373 -3.04 9.56 6.58
C ALA A 373 -2.30 8.83 5.44
N ASN A 374 -1.21 8.12 5.75
CA ASN A 374 -0.45 7.39 4.72
C ASN A 374 -1.19 6.15 4.22
N LEU A 375 -2.03 5.51 5.04
CA LEU A 375 -2.88 4.40 4.62
C LEU A 375 -3.94 4.87 3.62
N GLU A 376 -4.51 6.06 3.82
CA GLU A 376 -5.47 6.67 2.90
C GLU A 376 -4.84 6.96 1.53
N VAL A 377 -3.66 7.59 1.52
CA VAL A 377 -2.92 7.88 0.28
C VAL A 377 -2.53 6.58 -0.44
N SER A 378 -2.03 5.59 0.31
CA SER A 378 -1.69 4.28 -0.25
C SER A 378 -2.91 3.61 -0.87
N CYS A 379 -4.05 3.57 -0.17
CA CYS A 379 -5.28 2.98 -0.70
C CYS A 379 -5.77 3.70 -1.96
N ALA A 380 -5.75 5.03 -1.99
CA ALA A 380 -6.18 5.79 -3.17
C ALA A 380 -5.34 5.45 -4.41
N LEU A 381 -4.02 5.32 -4.25
CA LEU A 381 -3.13 4.91 -5.33
C LEU A 381 -3.35 3.45 -5.74
N LEU A 382 -3.45 2.52 -4.78
CA LEU A 382 -3.70 1.10 -5.05
C LEU A 382 -5.04 0.87 -5.74
N ASP A 383 -6.10 1.55 -5.32
CA ASP A 383 -7.43 1.47 -5.95
C ASP A 383 -7.39 2.01 -7.39
N THR A 384 -6.63 3.09 -7.61
CA THR A 384 -6.44 3.64 -8.96
C THR A 384 -5.69 2.65 -9.84
N LEU A 385 -4.54 2.14 -9.38
CA LEU A 385 -3.75 1.13 -10.10
C LEU A 385 -4.59 -0.11 -10.44
N ALA A 386 -5.32 -0.64 -9.46
CA ALA A 386 -6.13 -1.85 -9.65
C ALA A 386 -7.27 -1.66 -10.64
N SER A 387 -7.89 -0.48 -10.69
CA SER A 387 -9.03 -0.21 -11.57
C SER A 387 -8.64 0.17 -12.99
N THR A 388 -7.47 0.79 -13.20
CA THR A 388 -7.06 1.29 -14.52
C THR A 388 -6.19 0.31 -15.29
N LEU A 389 -5.30 -0.44 -14.62
CA LEU A 389 -4.36 -1.34 -15.31
C LEU A 389 -5.07 -2.47 -16.06
N VAL A 390 -6.20 -2.96 -15.55
CA VAL A 390 -7.01 -4.02 -16.20
C VAL A 390 -7.72 -3.56 -17.48
N THR A 391 -7.57 -2.30 -17.88
CA THR A 391 -8.20 -1.75 -19.08
C THR A 391 -7.17 -1.27 -20.09
N SER A 392 -7.21 -1.82 -21.30
CA SER A 392 -6.36 -1.40 -22.41
C SER A 392 -7.12 -1.51 -23.72
N ARG A 393 -6.99 -0.52 -24.62
CA ARG A 393 -7.72 -0.50 -25.89
C ARG A 393 -7.13 -1.52 -26.87
N LEU A 394 -7.98 -2.40 -27.40
CA LEU A 394 -7.62 -3.43 -28.40
C LEU A 394 -6.45 -4.31 -27.90
N GLN A 395 -5.39 -4.48 -28.70
CA GLN A 395 -4.23 -5.29 -28.33
C GLN A 395 -3.30 -4.60 -27.31
N ARG A 396 -3.37 -3.27 -27.18
CA ARG A 396 -2.95 -2.45 -26.04
C ARG A 396 -2.94 -0.97 -26.43
N ASP A 397 -3.08 -0.11 -25.44
CA ASP A 397 -2.53 1.25 -25.46
C ASP A 397 -1.42 1.39 -24.39
N LEU A 398 -0.77 2.56 -24.29
CA LEU A 398 0.43 2.76 -23.47
C LEU A 398 0.16 3.52 -22.15
N THR A 399 -1.10 3.64 -21.73
CA THR A 399 -1.45 4.36 -20.50
C THR A 399 -1.01 3.62 -19.23
N ASP A 400 -0.89 2.31 -19.31
CA ASP A 400 -0.33 1.39 -18.32
C ASP A 400 1.11 1.76 -17.94
N SER A 401 1.97 2.09 -18.92
CA SER A 401 3.40 2.33 -18.73
C SER A 401 3.69 3.42 -17.68
N THR A 402 3.05 4.59 -17.79
CA THR A 402 3.21 5.66 -16.79
C THR A 402 2.48 5.35 -15.49
N THR A 403 1.36 4.64 -15.57
CA THR A 403 0.56 4.26 -14.40
C THR A 403 1.35 3.34 -13.47
N GLN A 404 2.01 2.31 -14.01
CA GLN A 404 2.81 1.35 -13.22
C GLN A 404 4.01 1.98 -12.50
N ARG A 405 4.52 3.13 -12.96
CA ARG A 405 5.58 3.88 -12.24
C ARG A 405 5.11 4.44 -10.90
N ASN A 406 3.82 4.35 -10.58
CA ASN A 406 3.23 4.75 -9.29
C ASN A 406 3.08 3.60 -8.29
N ILE A 407 3.50 2.37 -8.63
CA ILE A 407 3.49 1.23 -7.70
C ILE A 407 4.40 1.52 -6.48
N GLY A 408 5.59 2.07 -6.72
CA GLY A 408 6.55 2.46 -5.67
C GLY A 408 5.94 3.39 -4.61
N PRO A 409 5.39 4.56 -4.98
CA PRO A 409 4.68 5.44 -4.06
C PRO A 409 3.54 4.75 -3.29
N ALA A 410 2.74 3.92 -3.95
CA ALA A 410 1.62 3.22 -3.33
C ALA A 410 2.07 2.28 -2.19
N PHE A 411 3.08 1.45 -2.44
CA PHE A 411 3.67 0.57 -1.43
C PHE A 411 4.49 1.34 -0.38
N GLY A 412 5.18 2.41 -0.78
CA GLY A 412 5.98 3.24 0.13
C GLY A 412 5.14 3.90 1.21
N HIS A 413 3.97 4.44 0.86
CA HIS A 413 3.03 4.98 1.85
C HIS A 413 2.50 3.89 2.80
N SER A 414 2.20 2.69 2.30
CA SER A 414 1.77 1.56 3.15
C SER A 414 2.89 1.11 4.11
N LEU A 415 4.12 0.95 3.62
CA LEU A 415 5.27 0.54 4.44
C LEU A 415 5.60 1.58 5.51
N LEU A 416 5.53 2.88 5.18
CA LEU A 416 5.68 3.96 6.15
C LEU A 416 4.62 3.90 7.24
N ALA A 417 3.37 3.60 6.89
CA ALA A 417 2.31 3.44 7.88
C ALA A 417 2.55 2.24 8.80
N ILE A 418 2.99 1.10 8.25
CA ILE A 418 3.39 -0.08 9.03
C ILE A 418 4.49 0.28 10.02
N ASP A 419 5.57 0.94 9.58
CA ASP A 419 6.67 1.37 10.46
C ASP A 419 6.18 2.31 11.59
N ASN A 420 5.32 3.27 11.26
CA ASN A 420 4.77 4.17 12.28
C ASN A 420 3.88 3.45 13.28
N VAL A 421 3.00 2.54 12.84
CA VAL A 421 2.16 1.77 13.77
C VAL A 421 3.03 0.92 14.69
N ARG A 422 4.03 0.20 14.19
CA ARG A 422 4.94 -0.60 15.03
C ARG A 422 5.62 0.25 16.11
N ARG A 423 6.19 1.40 15.72
CA ARG A 423 6.79 2.34 16.67
C ARG A 423 5.78 2.93 17.64
N GLY A 424 4.54 3.14 17.19
CA GLY A 424 3.43 3.58 18.01
C GLY A 424 3.06 2.54 19.08
N LEU A 425 2.88 1.29 18.67
CA LEU A 425 2.57 0.15 19.55
C LEU A 425 3.67 -0.05 20.60
N ALA A 426 4.94 0.03 20.21
CA ALA A 426 6.08 -0.06 21.13
C ALA A 426 6.13 1.08 22.18
N GLY A 427 5.39 2.16 21.97
CA GLY A 427 5.28 3.29 22.90
C GLY A 427 4.03 3.26 23.78
N LEU A 428 3.14 2.29 23.60
CA LEU A 428 1.91 2.16 24.40
C LEU A 428 2.19 1.46 25.73
N ASP A 429 1.57 1.96 26.79
CA ASP A 429 1.53 1.36 28.12
C ASP A 429 0.08 1.38 28.60
N ALA A 430 -0.55 0.22 28.76
CA ALA A 430 -1.95 0.16 29.17
C ALA A 430 -2.13 0.71 30.59
N ASP A 431 -3.23 1.43 30.85
CA ASP A 431 -3.64 1.87 32.19
C ASP A 431 -4.88 1.09 32.66
N PRO A 432 -4.70 -0.12 33.24
CA PRO A 432 -5.78 -0.89 33.85
C PRO A 432 -6.57 -0.10 34.91
N ALA A 433 -5.93 0.85 35.61
CA ALA A 433 -6.61 1.63 36.64
C ALA A 433 -7.58 2.65 36.01
N ALA A 434 -7.22 3.26 34.88
CA ALA A 434 -8.14 4.11 34.11
C ALA A 434 -9.34 3.33 33.59
N MET A 435 -9.12 2.16 32.98
CA MET A 435 -10.19 1.30 32.50
C MET A 435 -11.10 0.81 33.64
N ALA A 436 -10.52 0.43 34.79
CA ALA A 436 -11.27 0.02 35.97
C ALA A 436 -12.16 1.16 36.53
N ARG A 437 -11.65 2.40 36.57
CA ARG A 437 -12.44 3.57 36.99
C ARG A 437 -13.62 3.84 36.05
N ASP A 438 -13.42 3.68 34.74
CA ASP A 438 -14.48 3.88 33.75
C ASP A 438 -15.55 2.78 33.87
N LEU A 439 -15.15 1.53 34.10
CA LEU A 439 -16.08 0.43 34.39
C LEU A 439 -16.89 0.67 35.67
N ASP A 440 -16.25 1.09 36.75
CA ASP A 440 -16.92 1.35 38.04
C ASP A 440 -17.89 2.54 37.98
N ALA A 441 -17.72 3.44 37.02
CA ALA A 441 -18.63 4.56 36.79
C ALA A 441 -19.90 4.19 35.98
N ASN A 442 -20.01 2.98 35.44
CA ASN A 442 -21.07 2.59 34.51
C ASN A 442 -21.70 1.22 34.87
N TRP A 443 -22.32 1.11 36.06
CA TRP A 443 -22.97 -0.13 36.53
C TRP A 443 -24.21 -0.52 35.71
N GLU A 444 -24.83 0.41 34.99
CA GLU A 444 -25.97 0.17 34.11
C GLU A 444 -25.72 -0.90 33.04
N VAL A 445 -24.46 -1.15 32.66
CA VAL A 445 -24.09 -2.17 31.66
C VAL A 445 -24.40 -3.59 32.10
N LEU A 446 -24.52 -3.84 33.41
CA LEU A 446 -24.96 -5.13 33.95
C LEU A 446 -26.45 -5.39 33.73
N GLY A 447 -27.19 -4.38 33.27
CA GLY A 447 -28.61 -4.54 32.98
C GLY A 447 -28.90 -5.64 31.97
N GLU A 448 -28.08 -5.76 30.92
CA GLU A 448 -28.22 -6.84 29.95
C GLU A 448 -28.17 -8.23 30.59
N ALA A 449 -27.23 -8.45 31.53
CA ALA A 449 -27.06 -9.71 32.24
C ALA A 449 -28.28 -10.04 33.11
N VAL A 450 -28.77 -9.05 33.88
CA VAL A 450 -29.94 -9.21 34.75
C VAL A 450 -31.18 -9.51 33.92
N GLN A 451 -31.43 -8.76 32.85
CA GLN A 451 -32.56 -9.00 31.95
C GLN A 451 -32.51 -10.40 31.35
N SER A 452 -31.32 -10.85 30.91
CA SER A 452 -31.15 -12.17 30.29
C SER A 452 -31.38 -13.30 31.29
N ALA A 453 -30.91 -13.13 32.54
CA ALA A 453 -31.17 -14.07 33.62
C ALA A 453 -32.67 -14.16 33.97
N MET A 454 -33.39 -13.03 34.01
CA MET A 454 -34.85 -13.03 34.20
C MET A 454 -35.57 -13.78 33.07
N ARG A 455 -35.18 -13.55 31.80
CA ARG A 455 -35.75 -14.27 30.66
C ARG A 455 -35.55 -15.78 30.80
N ALA A 456 -34.35 -16.22 31.17
CA ALA A 456 -34.06 -17.64 31.38
C ALA A 456 -34.88 -18.22 32.54
N ALA A 457 -34.98 -17.51 33.66
CA ALA A 457 -35.78 -17.93 34.82
C ALA A 457 -37.28 -18.01 34.50
N GLY A 458 -37.81 -17.08 33.70
CA GLY A 458 -39.21 -17.11 33.25
C GLY A 458 -39.53 -18.35 32.40
N ILE A 459 -38.63 -18.74 31.49
CA ILE A 459 -38.77 -19.99 30.73
C ILE A 459 -38.69 -21.22 31.65
N ALA A 460 -37.89 -21.15 32.71
CA ALA A 460 -37.80 -22.20 33.73
C ALA A 460 -39.01 -22.23 34.70
N GLY A 461 -40.01 -21.36 34.52
CA GLY A 461 -41.25 -21.34 35.30
C GLY A 461 -41.20 -20.53 36.59
N VAL A 462 -40.16 -19.69 36.78
CA VAL A 462 -40.10 -18.76 37.91
C VAL A 462 -41.11 -17.63 37.69
N ALA A 463 -42.04 -17.46 38.63
CA ALA A 463 -43.08 -16.43 38.56
C ALA A 463 -42.48 -15.01 38.70
N GLY A 464 -43.13 -14.01 38.11
CA GLY A 464 -42.70 -12.60 38.24
C GLY A 464 -41.55 -12.19 37.31
N MET A 465 -41.23 -13.01 36.30
CA MET A 465 -40.15 -12.76 35.33
C MET A 465 -40.63 -12.09 34.04
N GLU A 466 -41.88 -11.63 33.99
CA GLU A 466 -42.46 -10.95 32.85
C GLU A 466 -41.85 -9.56 32.64
N GLN A 467 -41.84 -9.09 31.38
CA GLN A 467 -41.39 -7.75 30.98
C GLN A 467 -40.01 -7.30 31.55
N PRO A 468 -38.96 -8.14 31.48
CA PRO A 468 -37.68 -7.87 32.14
C PRO A 468 -37.00 -6.59 31.64
N TYR A 469 -37.14 -6.25 30.35
CA TYR A 469 -36.60 -5.02 29.78
C TYR A 469 -37.23 -3.77 30.40
N GLU A 470 -38.56 -3.72 30.53
CA GLU A 470 -39.24 -2.53 31.08
C GLU A 470 -38.93 -2.34 32.57
N ARG A 471 -38.83 -3.44 33.33
CA ARG A 471 -38.42 -3.40 34.74
C ARG A 471 -37.01 -2.83 34.93
N LEU A 472 -36.09 -3.15 34.02
CA LEU A 472 -34.75 -2.56 34.03
C LEU A 472 -34.72 -1.10 33.57
N LYS A 473 -35.58 -0.75 32.62
CA LYS A 473 -35.72 0.62 32.15
C LYS A 473 -36.20 1.53 33.28
N GLU A 474 -37.09 1.05 34.14
CA GLU A 474 -37.52 1.79 35.35
C GLU A 474 -36.36 2.05 36.32
N LEU A 475 -35.44 1.09 36.50
CA LEU A 475 -34.26 1.24 37.35
C LEU A 475 -33.27 2.29 36.81
N THR A 476 -33.07 2.29 35.49
CA THR A 476 -32.10 3.14 34.75
C THR A 476 -32.65 4.51 34.35
N ARG A 477 -33.94 4.79 34.55
CA ARG A 477 -34.59 6.00 34.04
C ARG A 477 -34.07 7.26 34.72
N GLY A 478 -33.28 8.05 33.97
CA GLY A 478 -32.92 9.42 34.34
C GLY A 478 -31.92 9.56 35.49
N ARG A 479 -31.26 8.47 35.91
CA ARG A 479 -30.23 8.49 36.96
C ARG A 479 -29.14 7.47 36.68
N ARG A 480 -27.92 7.75 37.15
CA ARG A 480 -26.85 6.76 37.25
C ARG A 480 -27.22 5.72 38.30
N ILE A 481 -26.84 4.47 38.06
CA ILE A 481 -27.06 3.35 38.99
C ILE A 481 -25.73 3.07 39.70
N THR A 482 -25.79 2.81 41.00
CA THR A 482 -24.64 2.31 41.76
C THR A 482 -24.69 0.79 41.90
N GLY A 483 -23.57 0.18 42.29
CA GLY A 483 -23.57 -1.26 42.58
C GLY A 483 -24.48 -1.68 43.74
N GLU A 484 -24.82 -0.76 44.65
CA GLU A 484 -25.80 -1.02 45.72
C GLU A 484 -27.24 -1.01 45.17
N ASP A 485 -27.57 -0.05 44.29
CA ASP A 485 -28.87 0.01 43.62
C ASP A 485 -29.14 -1.27 42.82
N LEU A 486 -28.14 -1.76 42.08
CA LEU A 486 -28.27 -2.98 41.28
C LEU A 486 -28.46 -4.22 42.16
N ARG A 487 -27.72 -4.35 43.25
CA ARG A 487 -27.86 -5.48 44.19
C ARG A 487 -29.23 -5.50 44.85
N THR A 488 -29.68 -4.34 45.34
CA THR A 488 -31.03 -4.17 45.91
C THR A 488 -32.11 -4.54 44.89
N PHE A 489 -31.93 -4.13 43.63
CA PHE A 489 -32.84 -4.50 42.56
C PHE A 489 -32.88 -6.03 42.34
N VAL A 490 -31.72 -6.68 42.23
CA VAL A 490 -31.62 -8.14 42.02
C VAL A 490 -32.27 -8.93 43.17
N GLU A 491 -32.07 -8.52 44.42
CA GLU A 491 -32.72 -9.13 45.59
C GLU A 491 -34.26 -9.06 45.51
N GLY A 492 -34.79 -7.95 44.98
CA GLY A 492 -36.23 -7.74 44.80
C GLY A 492 -36.86 -8.47 43.60
N LEU A 493 -36.09 -9.17 42.77
CA LEU A 493 -36.62 -9.83 41.57
C LEU A 493 -37.29 -11.18 41.84
N GLY A 494 -36.97 -11.86 42.94
CA GLY A 494 -37.45 -13.23 43.21
C GLY A 494 -36.80 -14.27 42.30
N LEU A 495 -35.55 -14.05 41.89
CA LEU A 495 -34.76 -15.03 41.14
C LEU A 495 -34.35 -16.21 42.04
N PRO A 496 -34.07 -17.40 41.48
CA PRO A 496 -33.46 -18.50 42.23
C PRO A 496 -32.20 -18.06 42.96
N ASP A 497 -31.98 -18.58 44.18
CA ASP A 497 -30.90 -18.12 45.07
C ASP A 497 -29.51 -18.15 44.42
N ASP A 498 -29.21 -19.19 43.64
CA ASP A 498 -27.94 -19.33 42.92
C ASP A 498 -27.77 -18.26 41.82
N VAL A 499 -28.86 -17.93 41.12
CA VAL A 499 -28.89 -16.89 40.08
C VAL A 499 -28.78 -15.50 40.70
N ALA A 500 -29.53 -15.23 41.77
CA ALA A 500 -29.48 -13.97 42.49
C ALA A 500 -28.09 -13.73 43.09
N ALA A 501 -27.51 -14.74 43.73
CA ALA A 501 -26.15 -14.66 44.28
C ALA A 501 -25.10 -14.42 43.18
N ARG A 502 -25.22 -15.11 42.04
CA ARG A 502 -24.32 -14.90 40.89
C ARG A 502 -24.39 -13.46 40.38
N LEU A 503 -25.59 -12.92 40.16
CA LEU A 503 -25.77 -11.55 39.66
C LEU A 503 -25.34 -10.49 40.70
N ALA A 504 -25.60 -10.72 41.98
CA ALA A 504 -25.20 -9.81 43.05
C ALA A 504 -23.67 -9.73 43.23
N ALA A 505 -22.95 -10.79 42.87
CA ALA A 505 -21.49 -10.83 42.87
C ALA A 505 -20.86 -10.19 41.62
N MET A 506 -21.62 -9.93 40.56
CA MET A 506 -21.09 -9.34 39.33
C MET A 506 -20.78 -7.86 39.52
N THR A 507 -19.63 -7.46 38.99
CA THR A 507 -19.26 -6.07 38.74
C THR A 507 -19.06 -5.86 37.23
N PRO A 508 -19.10 -4.62 36.72
CA PRO A 508 -18.77 -4.34 35.33
C PRO A 508 -17.41 -4.94 34.91
N ALA A 509 -16.40 -4.90 35.79
CA ALA A 509 -15.08 -5.46 35.53
C ALA A 509 -15.05 -6.99 35.41
N THR A 510 -15.98 -7.70 36.07
CA THR A 510 -16.09 -9.17 35.97
C THR A 510 -17.03 -9.65 34.86
N TYR A 511 -17.81 -8.74 34.25
CA TYR A 511 -18.77 -9.06 33.19
C TYR A 511 -18.14 -8.96 31.79
N THR A 512 -17.01 -9.64 31.59
CA THR A 512 -16.27 -9.65 30.31
C THR A 512 -16.58 -10.87 29.44
N GLY A 513 -17.49 -11.74 29.88
CA GLY A 513 -17.90 -12.94 29.16
C GLY A 513 -16.71 -13.86 28.86
N ALA A 514 -16.61 -14.32 27.61
CA ALA A 514 -15.53 -15.20 27.16
C ALA A 514 -14.35 -14.44 26.53
N ALA A 515 -14.22 -13.13 26.75
CA ALA A 515 -13.27 -12.28 26.02
C ALA A 515 -11.82 -12.81 26.08
N ALA A 516 -11.30 -13.11 27.28
CA ALA A 516 -9.95 -13.62 27.44
C ALA A 516 -9.76 -15.02 26.81
N ASP A 517 -10.77 -15.90 26.94
CA ASP A 517 -10.72 -17.25 26.36
C ASP A 517 -10.75 -17.23 24.83
N LEU A 518 -11.47 -16.28 24.23
CA LEU A 518 -11.49 -16.08 22.78
C LEU A 518 -10.10 -15.69 22.25
N VAL A 519 -9.38 -14.82 22.97
CA VAL A 519 -8.00 -14.45 22.62
C VAL A 519 -7.11 -15.69 22.64
N ARG A 520 -7.08 -16.40 23.77
CA ARG A 520 -6.18 -17.56 23.97
C ARG A 520 -6.46 -18.71 23.01
N ARG A 521 -7.71 -18.88 22.57
CA ARG A 521 -8.12 -20.04 21.76
C ARG A 521 -8.10 -19.80 20.25
N TYR A 522 -8.28 -18.57 19.79
CA TYR A 522 -8.56 -18.30 18.37
C TYR A 522 -7.68 -17.24 17.72
N LEU A 523 -6.78 -16.59 18.46
CA LEU A 523 -5.90 -15.58 17.87
C LEU A 523 -4.79 -16.21 17.02
N ASP A 524 -4.22 -17.32 17.49
CA ASP A 524 -3.05 -17.97 16.89
C ASP A 524 -3.36 -18.93 15.73
#